data_AF-A0AA36CNT9-F1
#
_entry.id   AF-A0AA36CNT9-F1
#
_cell.length_a   1.000
_cell.length_b   1.000
_cell.length_c   1.000
_cell.angle_alpha   90.00
_cell.angle_beta   90.00
_cell.angle_gamma   90.00
#
_symmetry.space_group_name_H-M   'P 1'
#
loop_
_entity.id
_entity.type
_entity.pdbx_description
1 polymer ?
#
loop_
_entity_poly.entity_id
_entity_poly.type
_entity_poly.pdbx_seq_one_letter_code
_entity_poly.pdbx_strand_id
1 'polypeptide(L)'
;MTMAGDRGETSRTLFSAQILVFVVVGLFGNLNILYATYQHERLRTKNGIFLAQLAVLHIIALVFELNNAYYEYFAIPVVRDECFKKMTPLMLVHGWQGSMYFVMAVNFLYSVLKPLKCVG
;
A
#
# COMPACT_ATOMS: atom_id res chain seq x y z
N MET A 1 -24.88 -28.90 16.85
CA MET A 1 -23.60 -28.82 16.10
C MET A 1 -23.88 -28.01 14.85
N THR A 2 -23.07 -26.95 14.57
CA THR A 2 -23.03 -26.05 13.38
C THR A 2 -23.18 -24.53 13.65
N MET A 3 -22.63 -24.01 14.75
CA MET A 3 -22.33 -22.55 14.86
C MET A 3 -20.82 -22.22 14.71
N ALA A 4 -19.96 -23.24 14.57
CA ALA A 4 -18.52 -23.04 14.41
C ALA A 4 -18.06 -22.99 12.94
N GLY A 5 -18.83 -23.56 12.00
CA GLY A 5 -18.53 -23.52 10.57
C GLY A 5 -18.81 -22.16 9.93
N ASP A 6 -19.90 -21.52 10.33
CA ASP A 6 -20.37 -20.24 9.79
C ASP A 6 -19.43 -19.06 10.10
N ARG A 7 -18.80 -19.07 11.29
CA ARG A 7 -17.84 -18.03 11.69
C ARG A 7 -16.56 -18.05 10.85
N GLY A 8 -16.10 -19.25 10.46
CA GLY A 8 -14.92 -19.40 9.61
C GLY A 8 -15.15 -18.91 8.18
N GLU A 9 -16.34 -19.15 7.64
CA GLU A 9 -16.72 -18.72 6.29
C GLU A 9 -16.98 -17.21 6.22
N THR A 10 -17.63 -16.65 7.26
CA THR A 10 -17.84 -15.21 7.42
C THR A 10 -16.51 -14.45 7.54
N SER A 11 -15.53 -14.95 8.30
CA SER A 11 -14.22 -14.29 8.40
C SER A 11 -13.45 -14.29 7.08
N ARG A 12 -13.50 -15.38 6.31
CA ARG A 12 -12.82 -15.47 4.99
C ARG A 12 -13.42 -14.53 3.96
N THR A 13 -14.75 -14.46 3.91
CA THR A 13 -15.48 -13.57 3.00
C THR A 13 -15.23 -12.10 3.32
N LEU A 14 -15.21 -11.73 4.61
CA LEU A 14 -14.86 -10.39 5.05
C LEU A 14 -13.43 -10.00 4.64
N PHE A 15 -12.46 -10.90 4.88
CA PHE A 15 -11.05 -10.63 4.55
C PHE A 15 -10.85 -10.45 3.04
N SER A 16 -11.45 -11.33 2.24
CA SER A 16 -11.42 -11.25 0.77
C SER A 16 -12.09 -9.97 0.25
N ALA A 17 -13.27 -9.61 0.79
CA ALA A 17 -13.98 -8.40 0.41
C ALA A 17 -13.18 -7.13 0.72
N GLN A 18 -12.53 -7.07 1.90
CA GLN A 18 -11.67 -5.95 2.26
C GLN A 18 -10.51 -5.81 1.28
N ILE A 19 -9.79 -6.90 0.97
CA ILE A 19 -8.66 -6.88 0.03
C ILE A 19 -9.11 -6.41 -1.35
N LEU A 20 -10.25 -6.90 -1.86
CA LEU A 20 -10.78 -6.46 -3.15
C LEU A 20 -11.07 -4.95 -3.18
N VAL A 21 -11.68 -4.41 -2.13
CA VAL A 21 -11.94 -2.97 -2.02
C VAL A 21 -10.63 -2.19 -1.96
N PHE A 22 -9.66 -2.63 -1.15
CA PHE A 22 -8.35 -1.99 -1.06
C PHE A 22 -7.58 -2.04 -2.39
N VAL A 23 -7.68 -3.14 -3.14
CA VAL A 23 -7.06 -3.27 -4.47
C VAL A 23 -7.68 -2.30 -5.47
N VAL A 24 -9.01 -2.22 -5.55
CA VAL A 24 -9.68 -1.32 -6.50
C VAL A 24 -9.39 0.14 -6.16
N VAL A 25 -9.63 0.53 -4.90
CA VAL A 25 -9.44 1.91 -4.45
C VAL A 25 -7.95 2.29 -4.45
N GLY A 26 -7.09 1.38 -4.01
CA GLY A 26 -5.65 1.57 -3.95
C GLY A 26 -5.02 1.66 -5.33
N LEU A 27 -5.37 0.80 -6.29
CA LEU A 27 -4.89 0.92 -7.67
C LEU A 27 -5.38 2.21 -8.31
N PHE A 28 -6.68 2.51 -8.20
CA PHE A 28 -7.24 3.72 -8.80
C PHE A 28 -6.60 4.99 -8.22
N GLY A 29 -6.49 5.07 -6.89
CA GLY A 29 -5.89 6.21 -6.19
C GLY A 29 -4.41 6.37 -6.51
N ASN A 30 -3.62 5.30 -6.42
CA ASN A 30 -2.17 5.37 -6.65
C ASN A 30 -1.83 5.61 -8.14
N LEU A 31 -2.61 5.05 -9.08
CA LEU A 31 -2.45 5.35 -10.52
C LEU A 31 -2.79 6.80 -10.83
N ASN A 32 -3.85 7.34 -10.22
CA ASN A 32 -4.22 8.75 -10.41
C ASN A 32 -3.15 9.69 -9.85
N ILE A 33 -2.55 9.38 -8.70
CA ILE A 33 -1.43 10.14 -8.13
C ILE A 33 -0.22 10.09 -9.07
N LEU A 34 0.09 8.91 -9.63
CA LEU A 34 1.19 8.75 -10.58
C LEU A 34 0.96 9.58 -11.85
N TYR A 35 -0.27 9.53 -12.39
CA TYR A 35 -0.69 10.33 -13.53
C TYR A 35 -0.61 11.84 -13.24
N ALA A 36 -1.12 12.29 -12.10
CA ALA A 36 -1.07 13.69 -11.68
C ALA A 36 0.38 14.19 -11.49
N THR A 37 1.25 13.33 -10.95
CA THR A 37 2.68 13.66 -10.78
C THR A 37 3.41 13.72 -12.12
N TYR A 38 2.99 12.92 -13.09
CA TYR A 38 3.51 12.97 -14.46
C TYR A 38 3.03 14.22 -15.21
N GLN A 39 1.76 14.58 -15.07
CA GLN A 39 1.14 15.69 -15.80
C GLN A 39 1.56 17.07 -15.26
N HIS A 40 1.72 17.21 -13.96
CA HIS A 40 2.05 18.50 -13.33
C HIS A 40 3.51 18.58 -12.91
N GLU A 41 4.36 19.21 -13.73
CA GLU A 41 5.76 19.51 -13.37
C GLU A 41 5.88 20.37 -12.10
N ARG A 42 4.85 21.16 -11.77
CA ARG A 42 4.79 21.93 -10.54
C ARG A 42 4.71 21.07 -9.27
N LEU A 43 4.27 19.81 -9.39
CA LEU A 43 4.28 18.82 -8.31
C LEU A 43 5.60 18.05 -8.23
N ARG A 44 6.50 18.10 -9.23
CA ARG A 44 7.86 17.49 -9.22
C ARG A 44 8.84 18.18 -8.26
N THR A 45 8.35 18.68 -7.13
CA THR A 45 9.17 19.01 -5.97
C THR A 45 9.71 17.73 -5.36
N LYS A 46 10.71 17.84 -4.46
CA LYS A 46 11.30 16.68 -3.77
C LYS A 46 10.24 15.75 -3.17
N ASN A 47 9.15 16.30 -2.62
CA ASN A 47 8.04 15.55 -2.05
C ASN A 47 7.20 14.81 -3.10
N GLY A 48 6.97 15.39 -4.29
CA GLY A 48 6.21 14.72 -5.34
C GLY A 48 6.89 13.48 -5.87
N ILE A 49 8.23 13.48 -5.92
CA ILE A 49 9.02 12.30 -6.30
C ILE A 49 8.88 11.19 -5.24
N PHE A 50 8.93 11.53 -3.95
CA PHE A 50 8.67 10.56 -2.87
C PHE A 50 7.25 10.00 -2.94
N LEU A 51 6.25 10.82 -3.22
CA LEU A 51 4.86 10.39 -3.40
C LEU A 51 4.70 9.44 -4.60
N ALA A 52 5.36 9.72 -5.73
CA ALA A 52 5.34 8.83 -6.88
C ALA A 52 6.02 7.49 -6.60
N GLN A 53 7.17 7.49 -5.92
CA GLN A 53 7.84 6.26 -5.50
C GLN A 53 6.96 5.44 -4.55
N LEU A 54 6.30 6.11 -3.60
CA LEU A 54 5.38 5.49 -2.66
C LEU A 54 4.17 4.86 -3.35
N ALA A 55 3.61 5.53 -4.36
CA ALA A 55 2.49 5.04 -5.16
C ALA A 55 2.87 3.76 -5.93
N VAL A 56 4.07 3.72 -6.52
CA VAL A 56 4.58 2.52 -7.20
C VAL A 56 4.75 1.36 -6.22
N LEU A 57 5.36 1.60 -5.05
CA LEU A 57 5.53 0.58 -4.02
C LEU A 57 4.18 0.05 -3.51
N HIS A 58 3.19 0.92 -3.35
CA HIS A 58 1.82 0.52 -3.00
C HIS A 58 1.19 -0.38 -4.04
N ILE A 59 1.29 -0.03 -5.33
CA ILE A 59 0.75 -0.85 -6.42
C ILE A 59 1.38 -2.24 -6.40
N ILE A 60 2.70 -2.34 -6.21
CA ILE A 60 3.42 -3.62 -6.13
C ILE A 60 2.94 -4.44 -4.93
N ALA A 61 2.81 -3.81 -3.75
CA ALA A 61 2.32 -4.48 -2.55
C ALA A 61 0.89 -5.00 -2.70
N LEU A 62 -0.03 -4.18 -3.24
CA LEU A 62 -1.42 -4.55 -3.50
C LEU A 62 -1.54 -5.73 -4.47
N VAL A 63 -0.71 -5.78 -5.52
CA VAL A 63 -0.66 -6.92 -6.43
C VAL A 63 -0.17 -8.19 -5.71
N PHE A 64 0.83 -8.08 -4.84
CA PHE A 64 1.30 -9.21 -4.04
C PHE A 64 0.24 -9.72 -3.05
N GLU A 65 -0.45 -8.82 -2.34
CA GLU A 65 -1.55 -9.18 -1.44
C GLU A 65 -2.70 -9.83 -2.18
N LEU A 66 -3.05 -9.35 -3.38
CA LEU A 66 -4.07 -9.96 -4.22
C LEU A 66 -3.68 -11.38 -4.64
N ASN A 67 -2.42 -11.59 -5.02
CA ASN A 67 -1.91 -12.93 -5.33
C ASN A 67 -2.01 -13.84 -4.11
N ASN A 68 -1.62 -13.37 -2.92
CA ASN A 68 -1.72 -14.15 -1.70
C ASN A 68 -3.17 -14.50 -1.34
N ALA A 69 -4.08 -13.53 -1.45
CA ALA A 69 -5.51 -13.73 -1.25
C ALA A 69 -6.10 -14.73 -2.26
N TYR A 70 -5.61 -14.72 -3.51
CA TYR A 70 -5.98 -15.71 -4.53
C TYR A 70 -5.54 -17.12 -4.12
N TYR A 71 -4.28 -17.32 -3.70
CA TYR A 71 -3.82 -18.64 -3.25
C TYR A 71 -4.61 -19.15 -2.04
N GLU A 72 -4.96 -18.26 -1.11
CA GLU A 72 -5.77 -18.57 0.06
C GLU A 72 -7.23 -18.92 -0.32
N TYR A 73 -7.83 -18.16 -1.24
CA TYR A 73 -9.20 -18.40 -1.72
C TYR A 73 -9.33 -19.73 -2.47
N PHE A 74 -8.35 -20.07 -3.32
CA PHE A 74 -8.32 -21.35 -4.03
C PHE A 74 -7.78 -22.51 -3.19
N ALA A 75 -7.47 -22.27 -1.90
CA ALA A 75 -6.94 -23.26 -0.96
C ALA A 75 -5.72 -24.03 -1.53
N ILE A 76 -4.90 -23.37 -2.34
CA ILE A 76 -3.73 -23.99 -2.97
C ILE A 76 -2.64 -24.10 -1.90
N PRO A 77 -2.16 -25.31 -1.57
CA PRO A 77 -1.14 -25.48 -0.54
C PRO A 77 0.18 -24.88 -1.03
N VAL A 78 0.59 -23.77 -0.43
CA VAL A 78 1.90 -23.14 -0.68
C VAL A 78 2.93 -23.78 0.25
N VAL A 79 4.00 -24.33 -0.32
CA VAL A 79 5.13 -24.88 0.45
C VAL A 79 5.75 -23.76 1.30
N ARG A 80 6.04 -24.06 2.56
CA ARG A 80 6.42 -23.06 3.57
C ARG A 80 7.69 -22.28 3.20
N ASP A 81 8.65 -22.92 2.54
CA ASP A 81 9.88 -22.28 2.06
C ASP A 81 9.63 -21.28 0.93
N GLU A 82 8.72 -21.60 0.00
CA GLU A 82 8.32 -20.70 -1.08
C GLU A 82 7.50 -19.51 -0.54
N CYS A 83 6.67 -19.75 0.47
CA CYS A 83 5.93 -18.69 1.16
C CYS A 83 6.90 -17.71 1.84
N PHE A 84 7.89 -18.20 2.59
CA PHE A 84 8.87 -17.34 3.25
C PHE A 84 9.66 -16.50 2.25
N LYS A 85 10.04 -17.10 1.11
CA LYS A 85 10.77 -16.42 0.04
C LYS A 85 9.95 -15.33 -0.66
N LYS A 86 8.64 -15.53 -0.80
CA LYS A 86 7.70 -14.53 -1.35
C LYS A 86 7.29 -13.45 -0.34
N MET A 87 7.19 -13.81 0.94
CA MET A 87 6.78 -12.90 2.01
C MET A 87 7.91 -11.95 2.47
N THR A 88 9.16 -12.41 2.43
CA THR A 88 10.34 -11.61 2.82
C THR A 88 10.46 -10.28 2.05
N PRO A 89 10.41 -10.25 0.69
CA PRO A 89 10.48 -8.98 -0.03
C PRO A 89 9.30 -8.07 0.28
N LEU A 90 8.11 -8.63 0.52
CA LEU A 90 6.92 -7.85 0.89
C LEU A 90 7.12 -7.14 2.24
N MET A 91 7.66 -7.84 3.25
CA MET A 91 7.98 -7.22 4.55
C MET A 91 9.00 -6.07 4.41
N LEU A 92 10.02 -6.24 3.58
CA LEU A 92 11.01 -5.20 3.32
C LEU A 92 10.39 -3.99 2.61
N VAL A 93 9.50 -4.22 1.64
CA VAL A 93 8.77 -3.17 0.94
C VAL A 93 7.89 -2.38 1.90
N HIS A 94 7.15 -3.03 2.80
CA HIS A 94 6.36 -2.33 3.81
C HIS A 94 7.22 -1.58 4.82
N GLY A 95 8.36 -2.13 5.23
CA GLY A 95 9.32 -1.44 6.08
C GLY A 95 9.85 -0.16 5.42
N TRP A 96 10.19 -0.24 4.14
CA TRP A 96 10.64 0.90 3.34
C TRP A 96 9.53 1.93 3.13
N GLN A 97 8.31 1.48 2.86
CA GLN A 97 7.14 2.34 2.74
C GLN A 97 6.86 3.11 4.03
N GLY A 98 7.02 2.47 5.20
CA GLY A 98 6.92 3.12 6.51
C GLY A 98 7.95 4.22 6.72
N SER A 99 9.21 4.02 6.32
CA SER A 99 10.24 5.05 6.43
C SER A 99 9.96 6.26 5.54
N MET A 100 9.41 6.04 4.33
CA MET A 100 8.99 7.11 3.44
C MET A 100 7.86 7.96 4.05
N TYR A 101 6.88 7.34 4.70
CA TYR A 101 5.83 8.08 5.41
C TYR A 101 6.40 8.96 6.53
N PHE A 102 7.37 8.44 7.28
CA PHE A 102 8.04 9.21 8.33
C PHE A 102 8.79 10.43 7.75
N VAL A 103 9.54 10.26 6.66
CA VAL A 103 10.25 11.36 5.99
C VAL A 103 9.27 12.42 5.47
N MET A 104 8.16 12.00 4.86
CA MET A 104 7.12 12.94 4.41
C MET A 104 6.49 13.70 5.58
N ALA A 105 6.22 13.04 6.70
CA ALA A 105 5.68 13.67 7.90
C ALA A 105 6.65 14.71 8.47
N VAL A 106 7.95 14.39 8.55
CA VAL A 106 8.99 15.33 8.99
C VAL A 106 9.09 16.53 8.05
N ASN A 107 9.05 16.30 6.73
CA ASN A 107 9.07 17.40 5.78
C ASN A 107 7.83 18.30 5.93
N PHE A 108 6.65 17.72 6.12
CA PHE A 108 5.43 18.48 6.35
C PHE A 108 5.53 19.30 7.64
N LEU A 109 6.02 18.70 8.73
CA LEU A 109 6.25 19.39 9.99
C LEU A 109 7.24 20.55 9.82
N TYR A 110 8.31 20.37 9.06
CA TYR A 110 9.26 21.46 8.75
C TYR A 110 8.60 22.61 7.97
N SER A 111 7.76 22.28 6.98
CA SER A 111 6.99 23.28 6.23
C SER A 111 5.98 24.05 7.10
N VAL A 112 5.43 23.41 8.14
CA VAL A 112 4.53 24.07 9.11
C VAL A 112 5.31 24.90 10.13
N LEU A 113 6.44 24.39 10.63
CA LEU A 113 7.27 25.03 11.66
C LEU A 113 8.07 26.23 11.15
N LYS A 114 8.39 26.28 9.85
CA LYS A 114 8.79 27.51 9.18
C LYS A 114 7.53 28.15 8.61
N PRO A 115 6.79 28.97 9.38
CA PRO A 115 5.89 29.90 8.72
C PRO A 115 6.76 30.66 7.73
N LEU A 116 6.31 30.71 6.47
CA LEU A 116 6.82 31.66 5.51
C LEU A 116 7.05 32.96 6.27
N LYS A 117 8.29 33.44 6.31
CA LYS A 117 8.51 34.84 6.64
C LYS A 117 7.66 35.58 5.62
N CYS A 118 6.47 36.03 6.02
CA CYS A 118 5.76 37.08 5.33
C CYS A 118 6.71 38.27 5.43
N VAL A 119 7.56 38.40 4.41
CA VAL A 119 8.21 39.66 4.08
C VAL A 119 7.07 40.57 3.67
N GLY A 120 6.58 41.35 4.62
CA GLY A 120 5.75 42.53 4.46
C GLY A 120 6.45 43.64 5.21
#